data_AF-A0A2A4XZY6-F1
#
_entry.id   AF-A0A2A4XZY6-F1
#
_cell.length_a   1.000
_cell.length_b   1.000
_cell.length_c   1.000
_cell.angle_alpha   90.00
_cell.angle_beta   90.00
_cell.angle_gamma   90.00
#
_symmetry.space_group_name_H-M   'P 1'
#
loop_
_entity.id
_entity.type
_entity.pdbx_description
1 polymer ?
#
loop_
_entity_poly.entity_id
_entity_poly.type
_entity_poly.pdbx_seq_one_letter_code
_entity_poly.pdbx_strand_id
1 'polypeptide(L)'
;MKFRAFGLIIMIALSSGTMVGYAEDAHKGHTEHNMEALNEMPTEAGQSAFAAIAEIVEMLNEDPNTDWDKVDIDKLRNHLVDMNELTLNAKVERSSQQGAVIFSIGGAARTLKAIKAMVPAHAVELNKIDGWQVDVEIKTGVVIMRVSSDNAGVLAKVNALGFFGMMATGAHHQPHHWGMATGAMMGH
;
A
#
# COMPACT_ATOMS: atom_id res chain seq x y z
N MET A 1 23.74 54.85 -84.22
CA MET A 1 25.10 54.73 -84.77
C MET A 1 26.03 54.26 -83.66
N LYS A 2 27.02 53.43 -84.02
CA LYS A 2 27.80 52.46 -83.24
C LYS A 2 28.55 52.97 -81.98
N PHE A 3 28.98 51.97 -81.19
CA PHE A 3 30.10 51.91 -80.21
C PHE A 3 29.75 52.19 -78.74
N ARG A 4 30.23 51.46 -77.71
CA ARG A 4 30.98 50.19 -77.57
C ARG A 4 30.98 49.85 -76.07
N ALA A 5 31.02 48.56 -75.74
CA ALA A 5 31.17 48.03 -74.38
C ALA A 5 32.53 48.38 -73.72
N PHE A 6 32.55 48.42 -72.39
CA PHE A 6 33.65 47.96 -71.51
C PHE A 6 32.99 47.48 -70.21
N GLY A 7 32.96 46.17 -69.95
CA GLY A 7 33.89 45.52 -69.02
C GLY A 7 33.25 45.51 -67.62
N LEU A 8 33.04 44.40 -66.93
CA LEU A 8 33.92 43.26 -66.75
C LEU A 8 33.11 42.02 -66.35
N ILE A 9 33.48 40.90 -66.97
CA ILE A 9 33.10 39.52 -66.65
C ILE A 9 33.93 39.06 -65.45
N ILE A 10 33.33 38.32 -64.52
CA ILE A 10 33.78 37.01 -63.95
C ILE A 10 32.87 36.77 -62.73
N MET A 11 31.77 35.99 -62.80
CA MET A 11 31.56 34.56 -63.07
C MET A 11 32.04 33.64 -61.92
N ILE A 12 31.14 32.70 -61.58
CA ILE A 12 31.32 31.42 -60.86
C ILE A 12 31.10 31.52 -59.34
N ALA A 13 30.34 30.66 -58.67
CA ALA A 13 29.30 29.69 -59.03
C ALA A 13 28.61 29.27 -57.72
N LEU A 14 27.40 28.75 -57.86
CA LEU A 14 26.56 28.20 -56.81
C LEU A 14 27.23 27.05 -56.03
N SER A 15 26.92 26.96 -54.75
CA SER A 15 26.62 25.68 -54.11
C SER A 15 25.65 25.90 -52.95
N SER A 16 24.40 25.53 -53.19
CA SER A 16 23.39 25.31 -52.16
C SER A 16 23.79 24.14 -51.26
N GLY A 17 23.94 24.40 -49.96
CA GLY A 17 24.05 23.38 -48.92
C GLY A 17 23.13 23.77 -47.77
N THR A 18 22.05 23.02 -47.59
CA THR A 18 21.22 23.06 -46.38
C THR A 18 21.99 22.38 -45.25
N MET A 19 22.46 23.14 -44.26
CA MET A 19 22.85 22.57 -42.97
C MET A 19 21.73 22.84 -41.95
N VAL A 20 21.06 21.75 -41.57
CA VAL A 20 20.29 21.64 -40.35
C VAL A 20 21.30 21.74 -39.19
N GLY A 21 21.35 22.90 -38.55
CA GLY A 21 22.06 23.05 -37.27
C GLY A 21 21.11 22.70 -36.14
N TYR A 22 21.42 21.62 -35.41
CA TYR A 22 20.82 21.31 -34.12
C TYR A 22 21.06 22.49 -33.17
N ALA A 23 20.00 22.97 -32.51
CA ALA A 23 20.16 23.80 -31.33
C ALA A 23 20.82 22.95 -30.24
N GLU A 24 22.02 23.34 -29.84
CA GLU A 24 22.72 22.80 -28.68
C GLU A 24 22.08 23.43 -27.44
N ASP A 25 21.05 22.80 -26.89
CA ASP A 25 20.44 23.21 -25.61
C ASP A 25 21.33 22.70 -24.48
N ALA A 26 22.38 23.47 -24.18
CA ALA A 26 23.26 23.22 -23.06
C ALA A 26 22.53 23.57 -21.76
N HIS A 27 21.87 22.58 -21.14
CA HIS A 27 21.44 22.63 -19.75
C HIS A 27 22.65 22.71 -18.81
N LYS A 28 23.20 23.92 -18.64
CA LYS A 28 24.16 24.26 -17.58
C LYS A 28 23.41 24.93 -16.44
N GLY A 29 23.18 24.20 -15.36
CA GLY A 29 22.73 24.78 -14.10
C GLY A 29 21.92 23.86 -13.19
N HIS A 30 22.48 22.74 -12.76
CA HIS A 30 22.07 22.15 -11.47
C HIS A 30 23.11 22.57 -10.43
N THR A 31 23.06 23.87 -10.11
CA THR A 31 23.85 24.48 -9.04
C THR A 31 23.27 24.01 -7.71
N GLU A 32 24.06 23.24 -6.97
CA GLU A 32 24.07 23.09 -5.51
C GLU A 32 22.75 23.45 -4.79
N HIS A 33 21.85 22.46 -4.65
CA HIS A 33 20.76 22.58 -3.69
C HIS A 33 21.31 22.39 -2.28
N ASN A 34 21.39 23.54 -1.60
CA ASN A 34 21.71 23.76 -0.19
C ASN A 34 21.13 22.68 0.74
N MET A 35 21.98 22.08 1.58
CA MET A 35 21.63 21.06 2.59
C MET A 35 20.67 21.58 3.69
N GLU A 36 20.33 22.87 3.69
CA GLU A 36 19.30 23.47 4.58
C GLU A 36 17.86 23.26 4.08
N ALA A 37 17.65 22.89 2.81
CA ALA A 37 16.32 22.69 2.24
C ALA A 37 15.66 21.35 2.63
N LEU A 38 16.39 20.44 3.28
CA LEU A 38 15.85 19.15 3.72
C LEU A 38 14.86 19.27 4.89
N ASN A 39 14.90 20.38 5.65
CA ASN A 39 13.98 20.62 6.77
C ASN A 39 12.62 21.19 6.36
N GLU A 40 12.42 21.55 5.08
CA GLU A 40 11.13 22.06 4.56
C GLU A 40 10.42 21.06 3.64
N MET A 41 10.92 19.83 3.53
CA MET A 41 10.32 18.79 2.68
C MET A 41 9.17 18.08 3.40
N PRO A 42 8.05 17.78 2.71
CA PRO A 42 6.97 16.97 3.28
C PRO A 42 7.48 15.58 3.69
N THR A 43 7.23 15.19 4.93
CA THR A 43 7.59 13.87 5.50
C THR A 43 6.44 12.86 5.41
N GLU A 44 5.24 13.31 5.09
CA GLU A 44 4.05 12.45 4.98
C GLU A 44 4.02 11.74 3.63
N ALA A 45 3.82 10.42 3.65
CA ALA A 45 3.72 9.61 2.44
C ALA A 45 2.45 9.85 1.60
N GLY A 46 1.46 10.57 2.14
CA GLY A 46 0.19 10.90 1.47
C GLY A 46 -0.82 9.75 1.34
N GLN A 47 -0.40 8.49 1.57
CA GLN A 47 -1.27 7.31 1.57
C GLN A 47 -0.76 6.25 2.55
N SER A 48 -1.64 5.68 3.39
CA SER A 48 -1.27 4.82 4.52
C SER A 48 -0.59 3.50 4.16
N ALA A 49 -0.99 2.85 3.07
CA ALA A 49 -0.37 1.59 2.63
C ALA A 49 1.03 1.84 2.04
N PHE A 50 1.21 2.93 1.29
CA PHE A 50 2.50 3.35 0.79
C PHE A 50 3.42 3.75 1.95
N ALA A 51 2.91 4.47 2.96
CA ALA A 51 3.65 4.79 4.18
C ALA A 51 4.16 3.53 4.89
N ALA A 52 3.29 2.54 5.08
CA ALA A 52 3.66 1.26 5.72
C ALA A 52 4.73 0.50 4.92
N ILE A 53 4.67 0.52 3.59
CA ILE A 53 5.71 -0.10 2.76
C ILE A 53 7.02 0.68 2.85
N ALA A 54 6.97 2.01 2.80
CA ALA A 54 8.16 2.86 2.88
C ALA A 54 8.90 2.67 4.20
N GLU A 55 8.19 2.65 5.33
CA GLU A 55 8.75 2.36 6.66
C GLU A 55 9.46 1.01 6.69
N ILE A 56 8.82 -0.04 6.17
CA ILE A 56 9.41 -1.38 6.14
C ILE A 56 10.65 -1.44 5.23
N VAL A 57 10.63 -0.76 4.07
CA VAL A 57 11.79 -0.69 3.18
C VAL A 57 12.94 0.07 3.82
N GLU A 58 12.67 1.14 4.57
CA GLU A 58 13.69 1.86 5.35
C GLU A 58 14.32 0.94 6.39
N MET A 59 13.51 0.26 7.20
CA MET A 59 13.99 -0.71 8.20
C MET A 59 14.82 -1.84 7.59
N LEU A 60 14.44 -2.37 6.42
CA LEU A 60 15.20 -3.41 5.71
C LEU A 60 16.56 -2.88 5.22
N ASN A 61 16.64 -1.63 4.76
CA ASN A 61 17.90 -1.02 4.33
C ASN A 61 18.83 -0.71 5.51
N GLU A 62 18.27 -0.36 6.67
CA GLU A 62 19.04 -0.05 7.88
C GLU A 62 19.61 -1.29 8.58
N ASP A 63 19.01 -2.47 8.42
CA ASP A 63 19.53 -3.72 8.98
C ASP A 63 20.61 -4.34 8.06
N PRO A 64 21.90 -4.34 8.47
CA PRO A 64 22.98 -4.92 7.67
C PRO A 64 22.87 -6.46 7.52
N ASN A 65 21.97 -7.11 8.27
CA ASN A 65 21.73 -8.55 8.20
C ASN A 65 20.50 -8.91 7.36
N THR A 66 19.86 -7.94 6.70
CA THR A 66 18.72 -8.22 5.80
C THR A 66 19.12 -9.25 4.74
N ASP A 67 18.40 -10.37 4.75
CA ASP A 67 18.51 -11.41 3.73
C ASP A 67 17.62 -11.04 2.54
N TRP A 68 18.19 -10.30 1.58
CA TRP A 68 17.48 -9.78 0.41
C TRP A 68 16.87 -10.87 -0.48
N ASP A 69 17.37 -12.10 -0.43
CA ASP A 69 16.80 -13.24 -1.16
C ASP A 69 15.46 -13.72 -0.56
N LYS A 70 15.14 -13.32 0.68
CA LYS A 70 13.89 -13.67 1.37
C LYS A 70 12.87 -12.54 1.44
N VAL A 71 13.27 -11.32 1.09
CA VAL A 71 12.39 -10.14 1.16
C VAL A 71 11.22 -10.30 0.17
N ASP A 72 10.00 -10.07 0.65
CA ASP A 72 8.76 -10.18 -0.14
C ASP A 72 7.82 -9.00 0.14
N ILE A 73 8.10 -7.87 -0.50
CA ILE A 73 7.26 -6.66 -0.40
C ILE A 73 5.89 -6.86 -1.05
N ASP A 74 5.79 -7.72 -2.07
CA ASP A 74 4.52 -8.01 -2.73
C ASP A 74 3.54 -8.71 -1.79
N LYS A 75 4.03 -9.61 -0.92
CA LYS A 75 3.23 -10.25 0.14
C LYS A 75 2.68 -9.22 1.13
N LEU A 76 3.53 -8.31 1.63
CA LEU A 76 3.08 -7.20 2.48
C LEU A 76 2.03 -6.33 1.75
N ARG A 77 2.32 -5.93 0.52
CA ARG A 77 1.40 -5.12 -0.29
C ARG A 77 0.06 -5.82 -0.47
N ASN A 78 0.06 -7.12 -0.76
CA ASN A 78 -1.18 -7.89 -0.92
C ASN A 78 -2.00 -7.92 0.37
N HIS A 79 -1.35 -8.06 1.53
CA HIS A 79 -2.01 -7.94 2.82
C HIS A 79 -2.64 -6.56 3.05
N LEU A 80 -1.91 -5.48 2.74
CA LEU A 80 -2.45 -4.12 2.86
C LEU A 80 -3.65 -3.87 1.95
N VAL A 81 -3.69 -4.47 0.76
CA VAL A 81 -4.89 -4.41 -0.08
C VAL A 81 -6.04 -5.20 0.55
N ASP A 82 -5.78 -6.36 1.15
CA ASP A 82 -6.82 -7.11 1.86
C ASP A 82 -7.34 -6.33 3.08
N MET A 83 -6.47 -5.62 3.83
CA MET A 83 -6.89 -4.71 4.89
C MET A 83 -7.82 -3.60 4.38
N ASN A 84 -7.49 -2.99 3.23
CA ASN A 84 -8.33 -1.98 2.61
C ASN A 84 -9.68 -2.55 2.16
N GLU A 85 -9.67 -3.72 1.51
CA GLU A 85 -10.90 -4.39 1.09
C GLU A 85 -11.80 -4.71 2.28
N LEU A 86 -11.24 -5.27 3.35
CA LEU A 86 -11.99 -5.59 4.55
C LEU A 86 -12.53 -4.31 5.20
N THR A 87 -11.72 -3.27 5.35
CA THR A 87 -12.10 -2.06 6.09
C THR A 87 -13.10 -1.20 5.33
N LEU A 88 -12.95 -1.06 4.01
CA LEU A 88 -13.71 -0.11 3.21
C LEU A 88 -14.89 -0.74 2.48
N ASN A 89 -14.82 -2.04 2.13
CA ASN A 89 -15.78 -2.68 1.24
C ASN A 89 -16.60 -3.81 1.90
N ALA A 90 -16.18 -4.35 3.06
CA ALA A 90 -16.94 -5.42 3.70
C ALA A 90 -18.32 -4.93 4.17
N LYS A 91 -19.33 -5.78 3.96
CA LYS A 91 -20.68 -5.58 4.47
C LYS A 91 -20.89 -6.50 5.65
N VAL A 92 -21.33 -5.93 6.77
CA VAL A 92 -21.49 -6.65 8.02
C VAL A 92 -22.92 -6.52 8.52
N GLU A 93 -23.58 -7.66 8.68
CA GLU A 93 -24.82 -7.75 9.44
C GLU A 93 -24.49 -8.25 10.86
N ARG A 94 -24.97 -7.53 11.86
CA ARG A 94 -24.73 -7.85 13.27
C ARG A 94 -26.04 -8.27 13.94
N SER A 95 -25.98 -9.32 14.73
CA SER A 95 -27.04 -9.71 15.67
C SER A 95 -26.48 -10.06 17.04
N SER A 96 -27.34 -10.08 18.05
CA SER A 96 -26.98 -10.54 19.40
C SER A 96 -27.95 -11.64 19.81
N GLN A 97 -27.42 -12.79 20.24
CA GLN A 97 -28.20 -13.96 20.63
C GLN A 97 -27.46 -14.72 21.74
N GLN A 98 -28.18 -15.13 22.79
CA GLN A 98 -27.71 -16.13 23.78
C GLN A 98 -26.25 -15.94 24.23
N GLY A 99 -25.91 -14.78 24.83
CA GLY A 99 -24.56 -14.53 25.35
C GLY A 99 -23.48 -14.34 24.27
N ALA A 100 -23.88 -14.03 23.03
CA ALA A 100 -22.96 -13.80 21.93
C ALA A 100 -23.38 -12.64 21.01
N VAL A 101 -22.38 -12.02 20.39
CA VAL A 101 -22.53 -11.12 19.24
C VAL A 101 -22.09 -11.88 18.00
N ILE A 102 -22.93 -11.86 16.96
CA ILE A 102 -22.68 -12.60 15.71
C ILE A 102 -22.57 -11.58 14.58
N PHE A 103 -21.49 -11.68 13.81
CA PHE A 103 -21.22 -10.88 12.63
C PHE A 103 -21.28 -11.78 11.39
N SER A 104 -22.19 -11.49 10.46
CA SER A 104 -22.22 -12.08 9.13
C SER A 104 -21.53 -11.12 8.16
N ILE A 105 -20.37 -11.52 7.66
CA ILE A 105 -19.44 -10.66 6.92
C ILE A 105 -19.38 -11.12 5.47
N GLY A 106 -19.80 -10.25 4.55
CA GLY A 106 -19.85 -10.52 3.12
C GLY A 106 -19.32 -9.36 2.29
N GLY A 107 -19.29 -9.53 0.97
CA GLY A 107 -18.82 -8.52 0.04
C GLY A 107 -18.74 -9.05 -1.39
N ALA A 108 -18.28 -8.21 -2.31
CA ALA A 108 -17.95 -8.65 -3.66
C ALA A 108 -16.81 -9.68 -3.64
N ALA A 109 -16.59 -10.37 -4.76
CA ALA A 109 -15.64 -11.50 -4.83
C ALA A 109 -14.24 -11.17 -4.27
N ARG A 110 -13.71 -9.98 -4.57
CA ARG A 110 -12.40 -9.54 -4.03
C ARG A 110 -12.45 -9.33 -2.53
N THR A 111 -13.44 -8.62 -2.03
CA THR A 111 -13.65 -8.37 -0.61
C THR A 111 -13.87 -9.67 0.17
N LEU A 112 -14.63 -10.62 -0.38
CA LEU A 112 -14.84 -11.93 0.25
C LEU A 112 -13.53 -12.73 0.35
N LYS A 113 -12.61 -12.60 -0.62
CA LYS A 113 -11.27 -13.18 -0.52
C LYS A 113 -10.49 -12.59 0.66
N ALA A 114 -10.50 -11.26 0.80
CA ALA A 114 -9.85 -10.57 1.93
C ALA A 114 -10.46 -10.99 3.28
N ILE A 115 -11.80 -11.04 3.37
CA ILE A 115 -12.52 -11.50 4.57
C ILE A 115 -12.08 -12.92 4.97
N LYS A 116 -12.00 -13.85 4.00
CA LYS A 116 -11.57 -15.23 4.26
C LYS A 116 -10.10 -15.35 4.67
N ALA A 117 -9.24 -14.46 4.17
CA ALA A 117 -7.83 -14.43 4.56
C ALA A 117 -7.63 -13.84 5.97
N MET A 118 -8.36 -12.79 6.31
CA MET A 118 -8.10 -12.00 7.52
C MET A 118 -8.90 -12.45 8.75
N VAL A 119 -10.20 -12.73 8.61
CA VAL A 119 -11.08 -12.94 9.78
C VAL A 119 -10.67 -14.15 10.61
N PRO A 120 -10.35 -15.33 10.03
CA PRO A 120 -9.90 -16.47 10.83
C PRO A 120 -8.58 -16.19 11.57
N ALA A 121 -7.63 -15.51 10.92
CA ALA A 121 -6.35 -15.16 11.54
C ALA A 121 -6.54 -14.20 12.72
N HIS A 122 -7.40 -13.17 12.57
CA HIS A 122 -7.69 -12.25 13.67
C HIS A 122 -8.48 -12.91 14.80
N ALA A 123 -9.35 -13.88 14.50
CA ALA A 123 -10.05 -14.62 15.55
C ALA A 123 -9.07 -15.38 16.47
N VAL A 124 -7.96 -15.90 15.94
CA VAL A 124 -6.90 -16.52 16.76
C VAL A 124 -6.28 -15.49 17.72
N GLU A 125 -5.99 -14.28 17.25
CA GLU A 125 -5.44 -13.21 18.09
C GLU A 125 -6.45 -12.71 19.13
N LEU A 126 -7.70 -12.53 18.73
CA LEU A 126 -8.78 -12.08 19.63
C LEU A 126 -9.09 -13.10 20.73
N ASN A 127 -8.93 -14.39 20.47
CA ASN A 127 -9.04 -15.45 21.48
C ASN A 127 -7.95 -15.38 22.57
N LYS A 128 -6.90 -14.59 22.38
CA LYS A 128 -5.89 -14.33 23.43
C LYS A 128 -6.35 -13.26 24.42
N ILE A 129 -7.47 -12.58 24.17
CA ILE A 129 -8.02 -11.55 25.05
C ILE A 129 -8.91 -12.20 26.11
N ASP A 130 -8.58 -11.98 27.37
CA ASP A 130 -9.31 -12.55 28.50
C ASP A 130 -10.82 -12.24 28.45
N GLY A 131 -11.62 -13.29 28.62
CA GLY A 131 -13.08 -13.21 28.65
C GLY A 131 -13.75 -13.17 27.28
N TRP A 132 -13.01 -13.26 26.18
CA TRP A 132 -13.55 -13.34 24.82
C TRP A 132 -13.39 -14.77 24.31
N GLN A 133 -14.45 -15.32 23.72
CA GLN A 133 -14.39 -16.55 22.93
C GLN A 133 -14.84 -16.23 21.52
N VAL A 134 -13.99 -16.48 20.53
CA VAL A 134 -14.22 -16.08 19.15
C VAL A 134 -14.18 -17.31 18.23
N ASP A 135 -15.30 -17.62 17.60
CA ASP A 135 -15.43 -18.70 16.62
C ASP A 135 -15.69 -18.13 15.23
N VAL A 136 -15.14 -18.79 14.20
CA VAL A 136 -15.33 -18.40 12.80
C VAL A 136 -15.79 -19.59 11.96
N GLU A 137 -16.87 -19.39 11.21
CA GLU A 137 -17.38 -20.34 10.23
C GLU A 137 -17.31 -19.72 8.82
N ILE A 138 -16.59 -20.37 7.90
CA ILE A 138 -16.48 -19.93 6.51
C ILE A 138 -17.56 -20.62 5.68
N LYS A 139 -18.46 -19.85 5.07
CA LYS A 139 -19.49 -20.34 4.15
C LYS A 139 -19.27 -19.85 2.72
N THR A 140 -20.06 -20.37 1.80
CA THR A 140 -20.15 -19.83 0.44
C THR A 140 -20.77 -18.43 0.52
N GLY A 141 -20.03 -17.41 0.07
CA GLY A 141 -20.52 -16.03 0.00
C GLY A 141 -20.43 -15.21 1.29
N VAL A 142 -20.19 -15.83 2.45
CA VAL A 142 -20.19 -15.15 3.76
C VAL A 142 -19.24 -15.84 4.74
N VAL A 143 -18.66 -15.06 5.65
CA VAL A 143 -17.96 -15.56 6.84
C VAL A 143 -18.75 -15.16 8.07
N ILE A 144 -19.00 -16.10 8.97
CA ILE A 144 -19.70 -15.85 10.22
C ILE A 144 -18.67 -15.82 11.35
N MET A 145 -18.59 -14.71 12.07
CA MET A 145 -17.78 -14.58 13.27
C MET A 145 -18.70 -14.47 14.48
N ARG A 146 -18.53 -15.35 15.47
CA ARG A 146 -19.27 -15.35 16.72
C ARG A 146 -18.32 -14.97 17.85
N VAL A 147 -18.76 -14.04 18.70
CA VAL A 147 -18.02 -13.64 19.89
C VAL A 147 -18.91 -13.85 21.11
N SER A 148 -18.53 -14.79 21.98
CA SER A 148 -19.25 -15.10 23.22
C SER A 148 -18.46 -14.70 24.46
N SER A 149 -19.21 -14.45 25.53
CA SER A 149 -18.68 -14.20 26.87
C SER A 149 -19.78 -14.38 27.91
N ASP A 150 -19.44 -14.92 29.08
CA ASP A 150 -20.34 -14.95 30.24
C ASP A 150 -20.42 -13.58 30.95
N ASN A 151 -19.59 -12.62 30.54
CA ASN A 151 -19.57 -11.27 31.09
C ASN A 151 -20.38 -10.30 30.21
N ALA A 152 -21.48 -9.78 30.75
CA ALA A 152 -22.34 -8.82 30.05
C ALA A 152 -21.62 -7.51 29.66
N GLY A 153 -20.66 -7.05 30.46
CA GLY A 153 -19.84 -5.88 30.14
C GLY A 153 -18.90 -6.11 28.97
N VAL A 154 -18.35 -7.33 28.84
CA VAL A 154 -17.57 -7.73 27.66
C VAL A 154 -18.45 -7.75 26.42
N LEU A 155 -19.64 -8.36 26.48
CA LEU A 155 -20.57 -8.36 25.34
C LEU A 155 -21.02 -6.95 24.95
N ALA A 156 -21.23 -6.06 25.93
CA ALA A 156 -21.53 -4.66 25.68
C ALA A 156 -20.36 -3.97 24.95
N LYS A 157 -19.11 -4.24 25.34
CA LYS A 157 -17.91 -3.74 24.65
C LYS A 157 -17.81 -4.26 23.23
N VAL A 158 -18.00 -5.56 23.00
CA VAL A 158 -17.99 -6.17 21.65
C VAL A 158 -19.07 -5.56 20.77
N ASN A 159 -20.27 -5.35 21.32
CA ASN A 159 -21.35 -4.67 20.61
C ASN A 159 -20.99 -3.20 20.31
N ALA A 160 -20.34 -2.48 21.22
CA ALA A 160 -19.95 -1.09 20.97
C ALA A 160 -18.85 -0.98 19.89
N LEU A 161 -17.87 -1.88 19.92
CA LEU A 161 -16.79 -1.93 18.92
C LEU A 161 -17.31 -2.30 17.53
N GLY A 162 -18.29 -3.21 17.45
CA GLY A 162 -18.72 -3.79 16.18
C GLY A 162 -17.59 -4.53 15.45
N PHE A 163 -17.85 -5.04 14.24
CA PHE A 163 -16.85 -5.87 13.55
C PHE A 163 -15.54 -5.13 13.26
N PHE A 164 -15.59 -3.90 12.75
CA PHE A 164 -14.37 -3.17 12.38
C PHE A 164 -13.52 -2.79 13.61
N GLY A 165 -14.16 -2.41 14.72
CA GLY A 165 -13.44 -2.17 15.98
C GLY A 165 -12.80 -3.46 16.52
N MET A 166 -13.46 -4.60 16.35
CA MET A 166 -12.89 -5.90 16.71
C MET A 166 -11.68 -6.25 15.83
N MET A 167 -11.76 -6.03 14.52
CA MET A 167 -10.63 -6.28 13.60
C MET A 167 -9.44 -5.34 13.86
N ALA A 168 -9.69 -4.13 14.38
CA ALA A 168 -8.64 -3.20 14.80
C ALA A 168 -8.16 -3.43 16.25
N THR A 169 -8.68 -4.42 16.97
CA THR A 169 -8.30 -4.70 18.37
C THR A 169 -7.05 -5.58 18.43
N GLY A 170 -6.06 -5.12 19.20
CA GLY A 170 -4.78 -5.81 19.42
C GLY A 170 -3.64 -5.17 18.62
N ALA A 171 -2.42 -5.26 19.15
CA ALA A 171 -1.23 -4.64 18.56
C ALA A 171 -0.35 -5.68 17.84
N HIS A 172 -0.89 -6.32 16.79
CA HIS A 172 -0.19 -7.39 16.08
C HIS A 172 0.12 -7.07 14.61
N HIS A 173 -0.38 -5.97 14.05
CA HIS A 173 -0.16 -5.64 12.64
C HIS A 173 1.28 -5.27 12.32
N GLN A 174 1.97 -4.48 13.14
CA GLN A 174 3.35 -4.08 12.85
C GLN A 174 4.32 -5.28 12.84
N PRO A 175 4.32 -6.17 13.87
CA PRO A 175 5.13 -7.39 13.80
C PRO A 175 4.75 -8.30 12.63
N HIS A 176 3.45 -8.35 12.29
CA HIS A 176 2.96 -9.14 11.16
C HIS A 176 3.45 -8.58 9.81
N HIS A 177 3.40 -7.26 9.61
CA HIS A 177 3.89 -6.59 8.41
C HIS A 177 5.39 -6.85 8.22
N TRP A 178 6.16 -6.71 9.30
CA TRP A 178 7.59 -7.02 9.29
C TRP A 178 7.86 -8.48 8.92
N GLY A 179 7.15 -9.43 9.54
CA GLY A 179 7.30 -10.85 9.25
C GLY A 179 6.88 -11.22 7.82
N MET A 180 5.89 -10.53 7.24
CA MET A 180 5.52 -10.71 5.83
C MET A 180 6.61 -10.22 4.89
N ALA A 181 7.14 -9.03 5.14
CA ALA A 181 8.14 -8.41 4.29
C ALA A 181 9.51 -9.10 4.36
N THR A 182 9.90 -9.64 5.52
CA THR A 182 11.16 -10.39 5.70
C THR A 182 11.08 -11.85 5.27
N GLY A 183 9.89 -12.34 4.90
CA GLY A 183 9.66 -13.75 4.60
C GLY A 183 9.62 -14.66 5.85
N ALA A 184 9.74 -14.10 7.06
CA ALA A 184 9.75 -14.86 8.32
C ALA A 184 8.40 -15.50 8.69
N MET A 185 7.28 -15.01 8.11
CA MET A 185 5.97 -15.62 8.27
C MET A 185 5.83 -16.82 7.32
N MET A 186 6.15 -18.02 7.79
CA MET A 186 5.75 -19.26 7.10
C MET A 186 4.22 -19.36 7.09
N GLY A 187 3.65 -19.72 5.94
CA GLY A 187 2.20 -19.85 5.78
C GLY A 187 1.62 -20.87 6.77
N HIS A 188 0.53 -20.49 7.43
CA HIS A 188 -0.36 -21.42 8.12
C HIS A 188 -1.27 -22.13 7.12
#